data_AF-A0AAD5EXZ5-F1
#
_entry.id   AF-A0AAD5EXZ5-F1
#
_cell.length_a   1.000
_cell.length_b   1.000
_cell.length_c   1.000
_cell.angle_alpha   90.00
_cell.angle_beta   90.00
_cell.angle_gamma   90.00
#
_symmetry.space_group_name_H-M   'P 1'
#
loop_
_entity.id
_entity.type
_entity.pdbx_description
1 polymer ?
#
loop_
_entity_poly.entity_id
_entity_poly.type
_entity_poly.pdbx_seq_one_letter_code
_entity_poly.pdbx_strand_id
1 'polypeptide(L)'
;MKSALIAKIGTAVLACPLLVSTQQFDHRKYPFDTFDLSDTCFKMLDTTVPECSYVLLDKLPGPEEGFDILDDEHLCPICAPACRDALVNFRTKAKAACNTTKDAVAFKYNNIVFPPTYQVDLLLLSYDVYCYKDRDTGKFCDLELTKWRRRRDTNFPMECEDCSLGRWRKQLEAPIRYSDEDASLFSKSTSVCGATGYEYAKPIAQYATTLTMDMETSSRSHITPTPTPTPDQGAP
;
A
#
# COMPACT_ATOMS: atom_id res chain seq x y z
N MET A 1 -40.85 6.79 50.21
CA MET A 1 -39.62 6.07 49.83
C MET A 1 -39.90 5.27 48.57
N LYS A 2 -39.41 5.69 47.41
CA LYS A 2 -39.42 4.91 46.16
C LYS A 2 -38.00 4.94 45.61
N SER A 3 -37.30 3.82 45.71
CA SER A 3 -35.94 3.67 45.16
C SER A 3 -36.02 3.46 43.65
N ALA A 4 -35.30 4.30 42.91
CA ALA A 4 -35.02 4.09 41.50
C ALA A 4 -33.74 3.26 41.36
N LEU A 5 -33.83 2.11 40.68
CA LEU A 5 -32.66 1.34 40.25
C LEU A 5 -32.09 1.98 38.98
N ILE A 6 -30.89 2.54 39.07
CA ILE A 6 -30.09 2.96 37.91
C ILE A 6 -29.33 1.73 37.41
N ALA A 7 -29.75 1.17 36.29
CA ALA A 7 -29.00 0.14 35.59
C ALA A 7 -27.82 0.79 34.85
N LYS A 8 -26.59 0.59 35.36
CA LYS A 8 -25.37 0.92 34.63
C LYS A 8 -25.11 -0.18 33.59
N ILE A 9 -25.32 0.13 32.32
CA ILE A 9 -24.89 -0.72 31.21
C ILE A 9 -23.37 -0.54 31.08
N GLY A 10 -22.62 -1.52 31.57
CA GLY A 10 -21.17 -1.57 31.39
C GLY A 10 -20.84 -1.92 29.94
N THR A 11 -20.09 -1.05 29.28
CA THR A 11 -19.52 -1.28 27.95
C THR A 11 -18.52 -2.43 28.05
N ALA A 12 -18.89 -3.60 27.53
CA ALA A 12 -17.96 -4.72 27.38
C ALA A 12 -16.96 -4.38 26.28
N VAL A 13 -15.74 -3.99 26.68
CA VAL A 13 -14.59 -3.92 25.77
C VAL A 13 -14.21 -5.35 25.44
N LEU A 14 -14.51 -5.79 24.22
CA LEU A 14 -14.04 -7.07 23.70
C LEU A 14 -12.50 -6.98 23.58
N ALA A 15 -11.79 -7.48 24.58
CA ALA A 15 -10.34 -7.53 24.57
C ALA A 15 -9.90 -8.66 23.63
N CYS A 16 -9.34 -8.31 22.46
CA CYS A 16 -8.63 -9.26 21.61
C CYS A 16 -7.43 -9.82 22.39
N PRO A 17 -7.35 -11.14 22.63
CA PRO A 17 -6.17 -11.74 23.21
C PRO A 17 -5.00 -11.59 22.23
N LEU A 18 -3.94 -10.89 22.65
CA LEU A 18 -2.72 -10.75 21.88
C LEU A 18 -1.97 -12.09 21.86
N LEU A 19 -2.19 -12.88 20.81
CA LEU A 19 -1.28 -13.97 20.47
C LEU A 19 -0.10 -13.35 19.71
N VAL A 20 1.01 -13.19 20.42
CA VAL A 20 2.28 -12.78 19.83
C VAL A 20 2.87 -13.99 19.12
N SER A 21 2.71 -14.06 17.80
CA SER A 21 3.46 -15.01 16.96
C SER A 21 4.64 -14.29 16.34
N THR A 22 5.84 -14.72 16.71
CA THR A 22 7.11 -14.30 16.12
C THR A 22 7.21 -14.74 14.66
N GLN A 23 7.53 -13.82 13.74
CA GLN A 23 8.47 -13.96 12.59
C GLN A 23 8.19 -12.90 11.51
N GLN A 24 8.99 -12.91 10.43
CA GLN A 24 8.51 -12.60 9.07
C GLN A 24 7.18 -13.36 8.97
N PHE A 25 6.06 -12.63 9.05
CA PHE A 25 4.69 -13.12 9.05
C PHE A 25 4.61 -14.65 8.96
N ASP A 26 4.56 -15.33 10.13
CA ASP A 26 4.77 -16.78 10.30
C ASP A 26 4.49 -17.57 9.00
N HIS A 27 5.54 -18.17 8.41
CA HIS A 27 5.53 -18.98 7.18
C HIS A 27 5.57 -18.30 5.80
N ARG A 28 5.67 -16.96 5.67
CA ARG A 28 5.93 -16.30 4.37
C ARG A 28 7.13 -15.36 4.38
N LYS A 29 8.02 -15.55 3.40
CA LYS A 29 9.13 -14.64 3.10
C LYS A 29 8.89 -13.95 1.76
N TYR A 30 9.13 -12.65 1.71
CA TYR A 30 9.26 -11.96 0.44
C TYR A 30 10.67 -12.26 -0.11
N PRO A 31 10.83 -12.67 -1.37
CA PRO A 31 12.10 -13.14 -1.91
C PRO A 31 13.04 -11.97 -2.26
N PHE A 32 13.42 -11.17 -1.27
CA PHE A 32 14.31 -10.01 -1.45
C PHE A 32 15.68 -10.40 -2.02
N ASP A 33 16.09 -11.65 -1.84
CA ASP A 33 17.33 -12.24 -2.35
C ASP A 33 17.37 -12.33 -3.88
N THR A 34 16.19 -12.30 -4.52
CA THR A 34 16.09 -12.29 -5.99
C THR A 34 16.31 -10.91 -6.60
N PHE A 35 16.37 -9.86 -5.78
CA PHE A 35 16.58 -8.49 -6.23
C PHE A 35 18.06 -8.12 -6.13
N ASP A 36 18.54 -7.36 -7.11
CA ASP A 36 19.90 -6.84 -7.09
C ASP A 36 19.99 -5.64 -6.14
N LEU A 37 20.01 -5.91 -4.83
CA LEU A 37 20.08 -4.93 -3.75
C LEU A 37 21.52 -4.74 -3.26
N SER A 38 21.79 -3.62 -2.60
CA SER A 38 22.97 -3.48 -1.76
C SER A 38 22.85 -4.36 -0.51
N ASP A 39 23.97 -4.82 0.04
CA ASP A 39 23.98 -5.66 1.26
C ASP A 39 23.26 -4.97 2.43
N THR A 40 23.40 -3.65 2.54
CA THR A 40 22.77 -2.86 3.61
C THR A 40 21.25 -2.83 3.43
N CYS A 41 20.76 -2.61 2.20
CA CYS A 41 19.34 -2.63 1.91
C CYS A 41 18.74 -4.03 2.08
N PHE A 42 19.37 -5.07 1.50
CA PHE A 42 18.93 -6.46 1.63
C PHE A 42 18.80 -6.86 3.09
N LYS A 43 19.84 -6.63 3.90
CA LYS A 43 19.83 -6.96 5.33
C LYS A 43 18.72 -6.23 6.09
N MET A 44 18.40 -4.99 5.71
CA MET A 44 17.29 -4.25 6.33
C MET A 44 15.93 -4.81 5.90
N LEU A 45 15.71 -5.06 4.61
CA LEU A 45 14.44 -5.55 4.10
C LEU A 45 14.14 -7.00 4.52
N ASP A 46 15.16 -7.83 4.72
CA ASP A 46 15.03 -9.20 5.22
C ASP A 46 14.84 -9.28 6.76
N THR A 47 14.62 -8.15 7.43
CA THR A 47 14.27 -8.14 8.86
C THR A 47 12.79 -8.45 9.10
N THR A 48 12.50 -8.99 10.29
CA THR A 48 11.15 -9.34 10.72
C THR A 48 10.47 -8.19 11.46
N VAL A 49 9.13 -8.12 11.36
CA VAL A 49 8.28 -7.16 12.10
C VAL A 49 7.36 -7.96 13.03
N PRO A 50 7.84 -8.38 14.22
CA PRO A 50 7.17 -9.35 15.07
C PRO A 50 5.84 -8.84 15.67
N GLU A 51 5.61 -7.53 15.65
CA GLU A 51 4.38 -6.91 16.13
C GLU A 51 3.19 -7.12 15.19
N CYS A 52 3.44 -7.61 13.96
CA CYS A 52 2.42 -7.76 12.93
C CYS A 52 2.03 -9.22 12.69
N SER A 53 0.72 -9.48 12.61
CA SER A 53 0.19 -10.80 12.27
C SER A 53 0.31 -11.11 10.78
N TYR A 54 0.67 -12.36 10.44
CA TYR A 54 0.80 -12.82 9.05
C TYR A 54 -0.47 -12.68 8.22
N VAL A 55 -1.61 -12.61 8.90
CA VAL A 55 -2.90 -12.36 8.28
C VAL A 55 -2.89 -11.02 7.50
N LEU A 56 -2.17 -9.99 7.95
CA LEU A 56 -2.05 -8.74 7.20
C LEU A 56 -1.35 -8.94 5.84
N LEU A 57 -0.31 -9.79 5.80
CA LEU A 57 0.37 -10.13 4.55
C LEU A 57 -0.53 -10.97 3.62
N ASP A 58 -1.27 -11.91 4.20
CA ASP A 58 -2.20 -12.80 3.47
C ASP A 58 -3.35 -12.02 2.83
N LYS A 59 -3.78 -10.92 3.45
CA LYS A 59 -4.86 -10.05 2.97
C LYS A 59 -4.38 -8.82 2.21
N LEU A 60 -3.15 -8.81 1.72
CA LEU A 60 -2.75 -7.71 0.82
C LEU A 60 -3.57 -7.75 -0.46
N PRO A 61 -4.10 -6.61 -0.93
CA PRO A 61 -4.82 -6.56 -2.19
C PRO A 61 -3.86 -6.79 -3.36
N GLY A 62 -4.36 -7.40 -4.42
CA GLY A 62 -3.68 -7.41 -5.71
C GLY A 62 -3.46 -5.99 -6.28
N PRO A 63 -2.56 -5.84 -7.26
CA PRO A 63 -2.26 -4.55 -7.88
C PRO A 63 -3.49 -3.92 -8.55
N GLU A 64 -4.37 -4.72 -9.14
CA GLU A 64 -5.61 -4.28 -9.80
C GLU A 64 -6.87 -4.51 -8.95
N GLU A 65 -6.71 -5.07 -7.76
CA GLU A 65 -7.82 -5.46 -6.89
C GLU A 65 -8.07 -4.43 -5.79
N GLY A 66 -9.35 -4.31 -5.43
CA GLY A 66 -9.76 -3.57 -4.24
C GLY A 66 -9.44 -4.33 -2.96
N PHE A 67 -9.68 -3.68 -1.83
CA PHE A 67 -9.57 -4.33 -0.53
C PHE A 67 -10.79 -5.21 -0.26
N ASP A 68 -10.55 -6.43 0.17
CA ASP A 68 -11.60 -7.34 0.65
C ASP A 68 -12.41 -6.76 1.83
N ILE A 69 -13.52 -7.44 2.13
CA ILE A 69 -14.28 -7.24 3.36
C ILE A 69 -13.93 -8.38 4.32
N LEU A 70 -13.32 -8.04 5.44
CA LEU A 70 -12.86 -8.99 6.45
C LEU A 70 -13.87 -9.17 7.59
N ASP A 71 -13.86 -10.34 8.21
CA ASP A 71 -14.61 -10.62 9.43
C ASP A 71 -13.76 -10.33 10.69
N ASP A 72 -14.39 -10.48 11.86
CA ASP A 72 -13.76 -10.24 13.15
C ASP A 72 -12.52 -11.10 13.38
N GLU A 73 -12.49 -12.33 12.88
CA GLU A 73 -11.38 -13.27 13.04
C GLU A 73 -10.11 -12.76 12.36
N HIS A 74 -10.26 -12.13 11.19
CA HIS A 74 -9.14 -11.53 10.46
C HIS A 74 -8.79 -10.12 10.96
N LEU A 75 -9.79 -9.30 11.29
CA LEU A 75 -9.56 -7.92 11.72
C LEU A 75 -8.84 -7.82 13.07
N CYS A 76 -9.20 -8.68 14.02
CA CYS A 76 -8.60 -8.71 15.36
C CYS A 76 -7.05 -8.80 15.34
N PRO A 77 -6.43 -9.77 14.64
CA PRO A 77 -4.97 -9.88 14.57
C PRO A 77 -4.32 -8.85 13.64
N ILE A 78 -5.04 -8.30 12.65
CA ILE A 78 -4.49 -7.25 11.77
C ILE A 78 -4.39 -5.92 12.52
N CYS A 79 -5.43 -5.54 13.26
CA CYS A 79 -5.62 -4.18 13.79
C CYS A 79 -4.96 -3.94 15.14
N ALA A 80 -3.79 -4.53 15.36
CA ALA A 80 -2.94 -4.26 16.51
C ALA A 80 -2.17 -2.95 16.32
N PRO A 81 -2.33 -1.92 17.20
CA PRO A 81 -1.63 -0.65 17.05
C PRO A 81 -0.10 -0.80 17.00
N ALA A 82 0.44 -1.74 17.78
CA ALA A 82 1.86 -2.05 17.79
C ALA A 82 2.39 -2.47 16.40
N CYS A 83 1.59 -3.17 15.60
CA CYS A 83 1.96 -3.51 14.23
C CYS A 83 2.13 -2.26 13.37
N ARG A 84 1.16 -1.34 13.42
CA ARG A 84 1.21 -0.11 12.64
C ARG A 84 2.46 0.71 12.97
N ASP A 85 2.76 0.87 14.25
CA ASP A 85 3.93 1.61 14.71
C ASP A 85 5.23 0.94 14.26
N ALA A 86 5.29 -0.40 14.32
CA ALA A 86 6.42 -1.17 13.85
C ALA A 86 6.62 -1.04 12.33
N LEU A 87 5.55 -1.04 11.53
CA LEU A 87 5.61 -0.82 10.09
C LEU A 87 6.10 0.59 9.72
N VAL A 88 5.64 1.63 10.44
CA VAL A 88 6.14 3.01 10.24
C VAL A 88 7.64 3.11 10.53
N ASN A 89 8.09 2.47 11.61
CA ASN A 89 9.50 2.40 11.97
C ASN A 89 10.31 1.61 10.92
N PHE A 90 9.81 0.45 10.49
CA PHE A 90 10.42 -0.37 9.43
C PHE A 90 10.58 0.43 8.14
N ARG A 91 9.53 1.12 7.70
CA ARG A 91 9.57 1.99 6.51
C ARG A 91 10.65 3.05 6.60
N THR A 92 10.78 3.69 7.75
CA THR A 92 11.79 4.73 7.98
C THR A 92 13.21 4.15 7.88
N LYS A 93 13.44 2.98 8.50
CA LYS A 93 14.72 2.28 8.43
C LYS A 93 15.04 1.77 7.02
N ALA A 94 14.05 1.20 6.32
CA ALA A 94 14.19 0.75 4.94
C ALA A 94 14.59 1.91 4.01
N LYS A 95 13.92 3.06 4.11
CA LYS A 95 14.28 4.26 3.34
C LYS A 95 15.71 4.73 3.63
N ALA A 96 16.17 4.65 4.88
CA ALA A 96 17.52 5.05 5.25
C ALA A 96 18.60 4.06 4.75
N ALA A 97 18.30 2.76 4.78
CA ALA A 97 19.22 1.69 4.39
C ALA A 97 19.31 1.50 2.87
N CYS A 98 18.19 1.67 2.15
CA CYS A 98 18.07 1.49 0.71
C CYS A 98 18.26 2.83 -0.01
N ASN A 99 19.47 3.35 0.02
CA ASN A 99 19.80 4.71 -0.43
C ASN A 99 20.78 4.77 -1.61
N THR A 100 21.14 3.62 -2.18
CA THR A 100 22.05 3.55 -3.33
C THR A 100 21.30 3.61 -4.66
N THR A 101 21.99 3.97 -5.74
CA THR A 101 21.42 3.92 -7.11
C THR A 101 21.01 2.49 -7.49
N LYS A 102 21.73 1.48 -6.97
CA LYS A 102 21.42 0.07 -7.12
C LYS A 102 20.05 -0.27 -6.51
N ASP A 103 19.83 0.11 -5.25
CA ASP A 103 18.54 -0.15 -4.57
C ASP A 103 17.37 0.56 -5.25
N ALA A 104 17.61 1.77 -5.77
CA ALA A 104 16.59 2.61 -6.37
C ALA A 104 15.95 2.01 -7.64
N VAL A 105 16.63 1.08 -8.31
CA VAL A 105 16.12 0.42 -9.55
C VAL A 105 15.82 -1.06 -9.36
N ALA A 106 16.00 -1.59 -8.15
CA ALA A 106 15.88 -3.02 -7.88
C ALA A 106 14.43 -3.52 -8.04
N PHE A 107 13.44 -2.75 -7.59
CA PHE A 107 12.03 -3.13 -7.63
C PHE A 107 11.37 -2.72 -8.95
N LYS A 108 11.65 -3.48 -10.00
CA LYS A 108 11.14 -3.22 -11.35
C LYS A 108 10.07 -4.24 -11.77
N TYR A 109 8.96 -3.75 -12.29
CA TYR A 109 7.95 -4.54 -12.99
C TYR A 109 7.59 -3.86 -14.31
N ASN A 110 7.75 -4.57 -15.43
CA ASN A 110 7.70 -3.99 -16.77
C ASN A 110 8.64 -2.77 -16.89
N ASN A 111 8.13 -1.60 -17.29
CA ASN A 111 8.88 -0.35 -17.36
C ASN A 111 8.68 0.54 -16.14
N ILE A 112 8.17 0.01 -15.03
CA ILE A 112 7.89 0.78 -13.82
C ILE A 112 8.87 0.37 -12.73
N VAL A 113 9.49 1.37 -12.11
CA VAL A 113 10.37 1.21 -10.95
C VAL A 113 9.64 1.72 -9.71
N PHE A 114 9.51 0.84 -8.73
CA PHE A 114 8.90 1.11 -7.44
C PHE A 114 9.95 1.44 -6.38
N PRO A 115 9.59 2.20 -5.34
CA PRO A 115 10.53 2.52 -4.26
C PRO A 115 10.85 1.25 -3.45
N PRO A 116 12.03 1.16 -2.81
CA PRO A 116 12.34 0.05 -1.89
C PRO A 116 11.36 -0.09 -0.72
N THR A 117 10.59 0.95 -0.43
CA THR A 117 9.51 0.92 0.58
C THR A 117 8.21 0.30 0.08
N TYR A 118 8.13 -0.16 -1.18
CA TYR A 118 6.88 -0.59 -1.81
C TYR A 118 6.07 -1.56 -0.96
N GLN A 119 6.72 -2.61 -0.47
CA GLN A 119 6.06 -3.67 0.29
C GLN A 119 5.51 -3.16 1.62
N VAL A 120 6.27 -2.35 2.36
CA VAL A 120 5.82 -1.79 3.65
C VAL A 120 4.78 -0.70 3.47
N ASP A 121 4.85 0.06 2.38
CA ASP A 121 3.83 1.07 2.02
C ASP A 121 2.48 0.41 1.73
N LEU A 122 2.49 -0.74 1.05
CA LEU A 122 1.28 -1.53 0.82
C LEU A 122 0.73 -2.12 2.13
N LEU A 123 1.58 -2.63 3.02
CA LEU A 123 1.16 -3.13 4.34
C LEU A 123 0.54 -2.03 5.22
N LEU A 124 1.16 -0.84 5.24
CA LEU A 124 0.65 0.32 5.98
C LEU A 124 -0.72 0.77 5.45
N LEU A 125 -0.86 0.85 4.13
CA LEU A 125 -2.15 1.17 3.53
C LEU A 125 -3.20 0.11 3.88
N SER A 126 -2.87 -1.18 3.75
CA SER A 126 -3.79 -2.27 4.10
C SER A 126 -4.23 -2.19 5.54
N TYR A 127 -3.32 -1.94 6.47
CA TYR A 127 -3.66 -1.69 7.87
C TYR A 127 -4.63 -0.50 7.98
N ASP A 128 -4.31 0.64 7.38
CA ASP A 128 -5.11 1.86 7.51
C ASP A 128 -6.52 1.72 6.90
N VAL A 129 -6.68 0.87 5.88
CA VAL A 129 -7.97 0.58 5.25
C VAL A 129 -8.78 -0.46 6.03
N TYR A 130 -8.19 -1.59 6.39
CA TYR A 130 -8.91 -2.66 7.14
C TYR A 130 -9.28 -2.22 8.55
N CYS A 131 -8.40 -1.45 9.19
CA CYS A 131 -8.60 -0.99 10.56
C CYS A 131 -9.37 0.33 10.65
N TYR A 132 -9.86 0.86 9.52
CA TYR A 132 -10.74 2.01 9.53
C TYR A 132 -12.03 1.66 10.28
N LYS A 133 -12.40 2.54 11.20
CA LYS A 133 -13.59 2.39 12.02
C LYS A 133 -14.60 3.44 11.65
N ASP A 134 -15.85 3.01 11.54
CA ASP A 134 -16.99 3.87 11.34
C ASP A 134 -17.02 4.96 12.40
N ARG A 135 -17.11 6.22 11.98
CA ARG A 135 -16.99 7.38 12.89
C ARG A 135 -18.13 7.47 13.90
N ASP A 136 -19.31 6.98 13.55
CA ASP A 136 -20.50 7.09 14.41
C ASP A 136 -20.57 5.96 15.44
N THR A 137 -20.28 4.72 15.01
CA THR A 137 -20.40 3.52 15.85
C THR A 137 -19.09 3.09 16.50
N GLY A 138 -17.94 3.54 15.99
CA GLY A 138 -16.61 3.13 16.43
C GLY A 138 -16.26 1.67 16.10
N LYS A 139 -17.05 1.00 15.24
CA LYS A 139 -16.85 -0.40 14.85
C LYS A 139 -16.03 -0.49 13.58
N PHE A 140 -15.38 -1.63 13.36
CA PHE A 140 -14.66 -1.86 12.12
C PHE A 140 -15.59 -1.81 10.92
N CYS A 141 -15.15 -1.10 9.88
CA CYS A 141 -16.00 -0.83 8.75
C CYS A 141 -16.40 -2.06 7.94
N ASP A 142 -15.53 -3.07 7.88
CA ASP A 142 -15.84 -4.30 7.19
C ASP A 142 -17.01 -5.07 7.85
N LEU A 143 -17.15 -4.95 9.16
CA LEU A 143 -18.28 -5.52 9.90
C LEU A 143 -19.58 -4.75 9.66
N GLU A 144 -19.50 -3.43 9.60
CA GLU A 144 -20.66 -2.57 9.32
C GLU A 144 -21.14 -2.75 7.88
N LEU A 145 -20.23 -2.76 6.90
CA LEU A 145 -20.55 -3.04 5.49
C LEU A 145 -21.15 -4.43 5.31
N THR A 146 -20.64 -5.41 6.04
CA THR A 146 -21.20 -6.76 6.05
C THR A 146 -22.60 -6.79 6.64
N LYS A 147 -22.88 -6.03 7.70
CA LYS A 147 -24.23 -5.90 8.28
C LYS A 147 -25.17 -5.24 7.29
N TRP A 148 -24.78 -4.10 6.71
CA TRP A 148 -25.58 -3.39 5.71
C TRP A 148 -25.98 -4.33 4.55
N ARG A 149 -25.03 -5.14 4.06
CA ARG A 149 -25.30 -6.12 2.98
C ARG A 149 -26.36 -7.15 3.37
N ARG A 150 -26.40 -7.58 4.63
CA ARG A 150 -27.40 -8.55 5.13
C ARG A 150 -28.72 -7.90 5.52
N ARG A 151 -28.67 -6.61 5.88
CA ARG A 151 -29.73 -5.86 6.53
C ARG A 151 -29.73 -4.46 5.95
N ARG A 152 -30.44 -4.29 4.83
CA ARG A 152 -30.70 -2.97 4.23
C ARG A 152 -31.78 -2.29 5.07
N ASP A 153 -31.36 -1.85 6.26
CA ASP A 153 -32.24 -1.23 7.26
C ASP A 153 -32.55 0.22 6.88
N THR A 154 -31.75 0.79 5.98
CA THR A 154 -31.85 2.16 5.48
C THR A 154 -31.89 2.16 3.95
N ASN A 155 -32.57 3.15 3.36
CA ASN A 155 -32.46 3.43 1.92
C ASN A 155 -31.22 4.29 1.59
N PHE A 156 -30.34 4.51 2.57
CA PHE A 156 -29.15 5.31 2.36
C PHE A 156 -28.15 4.51 1.51
N PRO A 157 -27.59 5.10 0.43
CA PRO A 157 -26.69 4.37 -0.46
C PRO A 157 -25.43 3.92 0.26
N MET A 158 -25.02 2.65 0.07
CA MET A 158 -23.82 2.09 0.72
C MET A 158 -22.58 2.92 0.37
N GLU A 159 -22.47 3.39 -0.87
CA GLU A 159 -21.36 4.21 -1.35
C GLU A 159 -21.25 5.56 -0.61
N CYS A 160 -22.32 6.01 0.05
CA CYS A 160 -22.35 7.23 0.85
C CYS A 160 -22.07 6.98 2.34
N GLU A 161 -22.02 5.72 2.78
CA GLU A 161 -21.68 5.37 4.16
C GLU A 161 -20.24 5.77 4.48
N ASP A 162 -19.97 6.11 5.75
CA ASP A 162 -18.63 6.48 6.21
C ASP A 162 -17.60 5.38 5.92
N CYS A 163 -18.02 4.13 6.05
CA CYS A 163 -17.16 3.00 5.76
C CYS A 163 -16.72 2.89 4.30
N SER A 164 -17.51 3.40 3.37
CA SER A 164 -17.14 3.45 1.96
C SER A 164 -16.23 4.64 1.70
N LEU A 165 -16.68 5.84 2.06
CA LEU A 165 -15.98 7.09 1.75
C LEU A 165 -14.68 7.24 2.56
N GLY A 166 -14.67 6.82 3.82
CA GLY A 166 -13.52 6.90 4.72
C GLY A 166 -12.39 5.95 4.31
N ARG A 167 -12.72 4.72 3.89
CA ARG A 167 -11.73 3.78 3.34
C ARG A 167 -11.18 4.26 2.00
N TRP A 168 -12.00 4.82 1.13
CA TRP A 168 -11.51 5.40 -0.14
C TRP A 168 -10.58 6.60 0.11
N ARG A 169 -10.94 7.48 1.05
CA ARG A 169 -10.07 8.59 1.47
C ARG A 169 -8.69 8.09 1.90
N LYS A 170 -8.61 6.98 2.65
CA LYS A 170 -7.34 6.37 3.05
C LYS A 170 -6.50 5.87 1.89
N GLN A 171 -7.13 5.35 0.85
CA GLN A 171 -6.44 4.96 -0.38
C GLN A 171 -5.86 6.18 -1.11
N LEU A 172 -6.63 7.26 -1.23
CA LEU A 172 -6.17 8.50 -1.90
C LEU A 172 -5.10 9.26 -1.11
N GLU A 173 -5.11 9.15 0.21
CA GLU A 173 -4.05 9.70 1.07
C GLU A 173 -2.70 8.96 0.86
N ALA A 174 -2.74 7.71 0.40
CA ALA A 174 -1.54 6.90 0.18
C ALA A 174 -1.01 7.06 -1.26
N PRO A 175 0.25 7.50 -1.46
CA PRO A 175 0.83 7.67 -2.80
C PRO A 175 0.76 6.43 -3.69
N ILE A 176 0.81 5.22 -3.11
CA ILE A 176 0.74 3.94 -3.82
C ILE A 176 -0.60 3.69 -4.54
N ARG A 177 -1.71 4.27 -4.06
CA ARG A 177 -3.06 4.10 -4.64
C ARG A 177 -3.64 5.40 -5.20
N TYR A 178 -2.89 6.49 -5.17
CA TYR A 178 -3.38 7.76 -5.69
C TYR A 178 -3.36 7.75 -7.24
N SER A 179 -4.51 8.07 -7.83
CA SER A 179 -4.64 8.46 -9.24
C SER A 179 -5.53 9.71 -9.33
N ASP A 180 -5.31 10.54 -10.35
CA ASP A 180 -6.18 11.70 -10.58
C ASP A 180 -7.60 11.27 -11.02
N GLU A 181 -7.73 10.10 -11.66
CA GLU A 181 -9.03 9.52 -12.00
C GLU A 181 -9.84 9.15 -10.73
N ASP A 182 -9.22 8.41 -9.80
CA ASP A 182 -9.89 8.00 -8.56
C ASP A 182 -10.19 9.19 -7.65
N ALA A 183 -9.28 10.17 -7.59
CA ALA A 183 -9.51 11.43 -6.87
C ALA A 183 -10.73 12.20 -7.43
N SER A 184 -10.86 12.24 -8.76
CA SER A 184 -12.00 12.89 -9.42
C SER A 184 -13.30 12.14 -9.16
N LEU A 185 -13.28 10.81 -9.20
CA LEU A 185 -14.45 9.99 -8.92
C LEU A 185 -14.88 10.10 -7.45
N PHE A 186 -13.93 10.13 -6.52
CA PHE A 186 -14.19 10.35 -5.10
C PHE A 186 -14.80 11.71 -4.81
N SER A 187 -14.29 12.78 -5.45
CA SER A 187 -14.86 14.13 -5.35
C SER A 187 -16.31 14.16 -5.84
N LYS A 188 -16.61 13.50 -6.97
CA LYS A 188 -17.99 13.36 -7.46
C LYS A 188 -18.86 12.57 -6.49
N SER A 189 -18.36 11.47 -5.95
CA SER A 189 -19.11 10.62 -5.00
C SER A 189 -19.45 11.36 -3.72
N THR A 190 -18.46 12.01 -3.08
CA THR A 190 -18.68 12.83 -1.88
C THR A 190 -19.67 13.97 -2.12
N SER A 191 -19.62 14.62 -3.29
CA SER A 191 -20.60 15.65 -3.68
C SER A 191 -22.01 15.09 -3.84
N VAL A 192 -22.20 13.95 -4.50
CA VAL A 192 -23.51 13.30 -4.68
C VAL A 192 -24.10 12.87 -3.33
N CYS A 193 -23.24 12.40 -2.42
CA CYS A 193 -23.63 12.02 -1.07
C CYS A 193 -23.86 13.20 -0.12
N GLY A 194 -23.59 14.44 -0.54
CA GLY A 194 -23.63 15.62 0.34
C GLY A 194 -22.68 15.51 1.55
N ALA A 195 -21.61 14.75 1.39
CA ALA A 195 -20.74 14.31 2.47
C ALA A 195 -19.59 15.30 2.70
N THR A 196 -19.24 15.55 3.97
CA THR A 196 -18.16 16.49 4.36
C THR A 196 -17.17 15.83 5.34
N GLY A 197 -16.00 16.44 5.55
CA GLY A 197 -14.98 15.89 6.45
C GLY A 197 -14.18 14.73 5.84
N TYR A 198 -14.11 14.65 4.52
CA TYR A 198 -13.40 13.63 3.75
C TYR A 198 -12.17 14.19 3.01
N GLU A 199 -11.69 15.36 3.41
CA GLU A 199 -10.49 15.97 2.87
C GLU A 199 -9.27 15.06 3.17
N TYR A 200 -8.32 15.05 2.24
CA TYR A 200 -7.08 14.28 2.36
C TYR A 200 -5.91 15.08 1.81
N ALA A 201 -4.71 14.79 2.32
CA ALA A 201 -3.49 15.36 1.78
C ALA A 201 -3.16 14.68 0.45
N LYS A 202 -3.26 15.42 -0.66
CA LYS A 202 -2.85 14.92 -1.98
C LYS A 202 -1.34 14.60 -1.98
N PRO A 203 -0.92 13.40 -2.41
CA PRO A 203 0.48 13.09 -2.64
C PRO A 203 1.13 14.06 -3.62
N ILE A 204 2.26 14.64 -3.23
CA ILE A 204 3.00 15.62 -4.04
C ILE A 204 4.07 15.00 -4.95
N ALA A 205 4.49 13.78 -4.65
CA ALA A 205 5.54 13.08 -5.36
C ALA A 205 4.94 11.89 -6.13
N GLN A 206 5.45 11.65 -7.33
CA GLN A 206 5.17 10.42 -8.05
C GLN A 206 5.69 9.24 -7.22
N TYR A 207 4.84 8.23 -7.05
CA TYR A 207 5.18 7.09 -6.22
C TYR A 207 6.13 6.11 -6.92
N ALA A 208 5.88 5.86 -8.20
CA ALA A 208 6.69 5.00 -9.05
C ALA A 208 7.18 5.78 -10.28
N THR A 209 8.32 5.38 -10.82
CA THR A 209 8.94 6.03 -11.99
C THR A 209 8.78 5.14 -13.21
N THR A 210 8.25 5.69 -14.31
CA THR A 210 8.24 5.01 -15.60
C THR A 210 9.58 5.23 -16.30
N LEU A 211 10.25 4.15 -16.68
CA LEU A 211 11.42 4.18 -17.53
C LEU A 211 10.98 4.49 -18.96
N THR A 212 11.43 5.61 -19.50
CA THR A 212 11.39 5.85 -20.93
C THR A 212 12.40 4.92 -21.58
N MET A 213 11.93 4.04 -22.48
CA MET A 213 12.85 3.38 -23.40
C MET A 213 13.36 4.49 -24.32
N ASP A 214 14.60 4.92 -24.11
CA ASP A 214 15.30 5.67 -25.15
C ASP A 214 15.36 4.72 -26.36
N MET A 215 14.49 4.97 -27.34
CA MET A 215 14.80 4.57 -28.71
C MET A 215 16.04 5.39 -29.07
N GLU A 216 17.22 4.84 -28.76
CA GLU A 216 18.43 5.28 -29.44
C GLU A 216 18.15 5.12 -30.93
N THR A 217 17.93 6.27 -31.57
CA THR A 217 18.04 6.45 -33.01
C THR A 217 19.36 5.83 -33.44
N SER A 218 19.28 4.59 -33.93
CA SER A 218 20.30 4.01 -34.80
C SER A 218 20.25 4.77 -36.13
N SER A 219 20.71 6.03 -36.11
CA SER A 219 21.27 6.67 -37.28
C SER A 219 22.59 5.98 -37.57
N ARG A 220 22.51 4.78 -38.14
CA ARG A 220 23.61 4.18 -38.88
C ARG A 220 23.80 5.05 -40.13
N SER A 221 24.58 6.13 -40.00
CA SER A 221 25.19 6.77 -41.16
C SER A 221 25.99 5.68 -41.88
N HIS A 222 25.49 5.28 -43.05
CA HIS A 222 26.23 4.49 -44.02
C HIS A 222 27.44 5.33 -44.46
N ILE A 223 28.57 5.14 -43.80
CA ILE A 223 29.87 5.55 -44.33
C ILE A 223 30.33 4.40 -45.21
N THR A 224 30.10 4.55 -46.52
CA THR A 224 30.67 3.70 -47.57
C THR A 224 32.19 3.75 -47.49
N PRO A 225 32.91 2.62 -47.38
CA PRO A 225 34.36 2.64 -47.39
C PRO A 225 34.90 3.01 -48.78
N THR A 226 35.59 4.13 -48.86
CA THR A 226 36.45 4.49 -50.00
C THR A 226 37.63 3.51 -50.06
N PRO A 227 37.91 2.86 -51.21
CA PRO A 227 39.08 2.00 -51.33
C PRO A 227 40.38 2.82 -51.31
N THR A 228 41.27 2.44 -50.39
CA THR A 228 42.64 2.94 -50.26
C THR A 228 43.47 2.57 -51.50
N PRO A 229 44.20 3.51 -52.13
CA PRO A 229 45.13 3.19 -53.20
C PRO A 229 46.43 2.57 -52.65
N THR A 230 46.85 1.46 -53.26
CA THR A 230 48.14 0.77 -53.03
C THR A 230 49.31 1.67 -53.47
N PRO A 231 50.42 1.75 -52.71
CA PRO A 231 51.62 2.47 -53.14
C PRO A 231 52.43 1.62 -54.12
N ASP A 232 52.62 2.13 -55.34
CA ASP A 232 53.58 1.60 -56.30
C ASP A 232 54.97 2.22 -56.00
N GLN A 233 55.95 1.38 -55.69
CA GLN A 233 57.35 1.75 -55.52
C GLN A 233 58.02 1.69 -56.90
N GLY A 234 58.48 2.83 -57.40
CA GLY A 234 58.94 2.98 -58.78
C GLY A 234 60.36 2.49 -59.10
N ALA A 235 60.56 2.34 -60.42
CA ALA A 235 61.79 2.44 -61.22
C ALA A 235 62.85 1.33 -61.09
N PRO A 236 63.65 1.06 -62.14
CA PRO A 236 63.96 1.89 -63.32
C PRO A 236 63.29 1.50 -64.65
#